data_AF-A0A3D3TPM3-F1
#
_entry.id   AF-A0A3D3TPM3-F1
#
_cell.length_a   1.000
_cell.length_b   1.000
_cell.length_c   1.000
_cell.angle_alpha   90.00
_cell.angle_beta   90.00
_cell.angle_gamma   90.00
#
_symmetry.space_group_name_H-M   'P 1'
#
loop_
_entity.id
_entity.type
_entity.pdbx_description
1 polymer ?
#
loop_
_entity_poly.entity_id
_entity_poly.type
_entity_poly.pdbx_seq_one_letter_code
_entity_poly.pdbx_strand_id
1 'polypeptide(L)'
;MKKILLVTLTMLFLAFTAFASDPETFVNLTIGEPETLDPLHSYDTASGEVILNLYENLIQYDGESVTDYLPMVSTEVPSVENGLVNPEGTVFTFPIREGVKFHTGNLLTPADVEYSFERYILGDPSGGPQWMIIEALTAGSFASVEDWFEDYAGMAYSEAVDAERNPTSEDAKALLISFYEEVVDPRVEVDGNNVIFVLDAPWGPFLNTIAHFGSWAAITDSKWGIENGAWDGKADGWWKWHDLEPQESPFHNAEAGSGPFKLV
;
A
#
# COMPACT_ATOMS: atom_id res chain seq x y z
N MET A 1 6.37 -45.30 -48.99
CA MET A 1 6.16 -45.42 -47.53
C MET A 1 7.20 -44.66 -46.71
N LYS A 2 8.51 -44.95 -46.80
CA LYS A 2 9.54 -44.23 -46.01
C LYS A 2 9.58 -42.70 -46.18
N LYS A 3 9.36 -42.17 -47.39
CA LYS A 3 9.33 -40.72 -47.65
C LYS A 3 8.09 -40.01 -47.09
N ILE A 4 6.95 -40.69 -47.07
CA ILE A 4 5.69 -40.16 -46.52
C ILE A 4 5.80 -40.13 -44.99
N LEU A 5 6.31 -41.20 -44.37
CA LEU A 5 6.53 -41.28 -42.92
C LEU A 5 7.49 -40.19 -42.42
N LEU A 6 8.55 -39.89 -43.20
CA LEU A 6 9.52 -38.84 -42.84
C LEU A 6 8.86 -37.45 -42.87
N VAL A 7 8.09 -37.13 -43.91
CA VAL A 7 7.38 -35.84 -44.02
C VAL A 7 6.33 -35.67 -42.92
N THR A 8 5.59 -36.72 -42.58
CA THR A 8 4.62 -36.69 -41.47
C THR A 8 5.33 -36.50 -40.11
N LEU A 9 6.46 -37.16 -39.87
CA LEU A 9 7.26 -36.95 -38.65
C LEU A 9 7.81 -35.53 -38.56
N THR A 10 8.30 -34.96 -39.67
CA THR A 10 8.83 -33.58 -39.69
C THR A 10 7.74 -32.54 -39.47
N MET A 11 6.54 -32.72 -40.04
CA MET A 11 5.40 -31.85 -39.77
C MET A 11 4.90 -31.95 -38.33
N LEU A 12 4.88 -33.15 -37.73
CA LEU A 12 4.55 -33.31 -36.30
C LEU A 12 5.60 -32.65 -35.39
N PHE A 13 6.89 -32.69 -35.76
CA PHE A 13 7.95 -32.04 -35.00
C PHE A 13 7.86 -30.50 -35.08
N LEU A 14 7.55 -29.96 -36.27
CA LEU A 14 7.35 -28.52 -36.49
C LEU A 14 6.10 -27.98 -35.77
N ALA A 15 5.03 -28.79 -35.69
CA ALA A 15 3.85 -28.44 -34.91
C ALA A 15 4.12 -28.43 -33.40
N PHE A 16 5.01 -29.29 -32.89
CA PHE A 16 5.42 -29.28 -31.49
C PHE A 16 6.27 -28.06 -31.11
N THR A 17 7.13 -27.59 -32.02
CA THR A 17 7.95 -26.38 -31.78
C THR A 17 7.15 -25.09 -31.80
N ALA A 18 5.99 -25.06 -32.47
CA ALA A 18 5.11 -23.88 -32.51
C ALA A 18 4.31 -23.67 -31.21
N PHE A 19 4.29 -24.66 -30.31
CA PHE A 19 3.65 -24.59 -28.99
C PHE A 19 4.65 -24.64 -27.83
N ALA A 20 5.96 -24.48 -28.09
CA ALA A 20 6.90 -24.24 -27.01
C ALA A 20 6.59 -22.87 -26.41
N SER A 21 5.94 -22.86 -25.25
CA SER A 21 5.77 -21.65 -24.44
C SER A 21 7.13 -21.01 -24.21
N ASP A 22 7.23 -19.71 -24.42
CA ASP A 22 8.41 -18.95 -24.02
C ASP A 22 8.67 -19.22 -22.52
N PRO A 23 9.82 -19.80 -22.14
CA PRO A 23 10.10 -20.13 -20.74
C PRO A 23 10.21 -18.88 -19.85
N GLU A 24 10.34 -17.68 -20.42
CA GLU A 24 10.32 -16.40 -19.69
C GLU A 24 8.89 -15.86 -19.51
N THR A 25 7.89 -16.47 -20.16
CA THR A 25 6.49 -16.05 -20.08
C THR A 25 5.69 -17.02 -19.21
N PHE A 26 5.21 -16.52 -18.07
CA PHE A 26 4.21 -17.21 -17.25
C PHE A 26 2.81 -16.75 -17.65
N VAL A 27 1.94 -17.68 -18.05
CA VAL A 27 0.54 -17.38 -18.40
C VAL A 27 -0.36 -17.88 -17.27
N ASN A 28 -1.01 -16.95 -16.58
CA ASN A 28 -2.04 -17.24 -15.58
C ASN A 28 -3.44 -16.99 -16.15
N LEU A 29 -4.38 -17.90 -15.89
CA LEU A 29 -5.80 -17.72 -16.18
C LEU A 29 -6.54 -17.56 -14.86
N THR A 30 -7.10 -16.38 -14.64
CA THR A 30 -7.86 -16.04 -13.42
C THR A 30 -9.37 -15.94 -13.72
N ILE A 31 -10.18 -15.85 -12.67
CA ILE A 31 -11.66 -15.91 -12.73
C ILE A 31 -12.32 -14.53 -12.90
N GLY A 32 -11.54 -13.43 -12.82
CA GLY A 32 -12.00 -12.06 -12.93
C GLY A 32 -10.86 -11.09 -13.25
N GLU A 33 -11.21 -9.86 -13.61
CA GLU A 33 -10.25 -8.77 -13.81
C GLU A 33 -10.03 -8.02 -12.49
N PRO A 34 -8.86 -7.42 -12.25
CA PRO A 34 -8.65 -6.55 -11.11
C PRO A 34 -9.62 -5.36 -11.18
N GLU A 35 -10.21 -5.01 -10.04
CA GLU A 35 -11.08 -3.82 -9.93
C GLU A 35 -10.24 -2.54 -9.99
N THR A 36 -9.06 -2.55 -9.37
CA THR A 36 -8.20 -1.38 -9.25
C THR A 36 -6.73 -1.79 -9.14
N LEU A 37 -5.83 -0.89 -9.52
CA LEU A 37 -4.38 -1.03 -9.27
C LEU A 37 -3.91 -0.19 -8.08
N ASP A 38 -4.83 0.45 -7.37
CA ASP A 38 -4.55 1.27 -6.20
C ASP A 38 -4.55 0.42 -4.91
N PRO A 39 -3.41 0.30 -4.23
CA PRO A 39 -3.33 -0.24 -2.86
C PRO A 39 -4.39 0.28 -1.89
N LEU A 40 -4.80 1.55 -2.03
CA LEU A 40 -5.78 2.20 -1.16
C LEU A 40 -7.14 1.50 -1.19
N HIS A 41 -7.54 0.99 -2.35
CA HIS A 41 -8.88 0.42 -2.62
C HIS A 41 -8.90 -1.09 -2.74
N SER A 42 -7.75 -1.74 -2.87
CA SER A 42 -7.64 -3.18 -3.16
C SER A 42 -8.05 -4.05 -1.97
N TYR A 43 -9.30 -4.53 -1.97
CA TYR A 43 -9.80 -5.49 -0.99
C TYR A 43 -10.35 -6.79 -1.58
N ASP A 44 -10.25 -6.95 -2.90
CA ASP A 44 -10.55 -8.20 -3.61
C ASP A 44 -9.27 -8.97 -3.98
N THR A 45 -9.42 -10.26 -4.26
CA THR A 45 -8.28 -11.13 -4.59
C THR A 45 -7.69 -10.84 -5.97
N ALA A 46 -8.48 -10.43 -6.96
CA ALA A 46 -7.99 -10.21 -8.33
C ALA A 46 -7.10 -8.96 -8.42
N SER A 47 -7.48 -7.87 -7.76
CA SER A 47 -6.62 -6.68 -7.61
C SER A 47 -5.35 -7.01 -6.82
N GLY A 48 -5.50 -7.69 -5.67
CA GLY A 48 -4.39 -8.11 -4.83
C GLY A 48 -3.34 -8.93 -5.60
N GLU A 49 -3.74 -9.99 -6.30
CA GLU A 49 -2.82 -10.83 -7.09
C GLU A 49 -1.95 -10.02 -8.06
N VAL A 50 -2.50 -8.97 -8.66
CA VAL A 50 -1.74 -8.08 -9.56
C VAL A 50 -0.85 -7.13 -8.75
N ILE A 51 -1.39 -6.44 -7.75
CA ILE A 51 -0.67 -5.45 -6.93
C ILE A 51 0.56 -6.04 -6.24
N LEU A 52 0.48 -7.29 -5.76
CA LEU A 52 1.60 -7.99 -5.13
C LEU A 52 2.83 -8.14 -6.03
N ASN A 53 2.63 -8.07 -7.35
CA ASN A 53 3.72 -8.12 -8.32
C ASN A 53 4.22 -6.72 -8.72
N LEU A 54 3.35 -5.71 -8.60
CA LEU A 54 3.60 -4.33 -9.03
C LEU A 54 4.25 -3.46 -7.94
N TYR A 55 3.96 -3.74 -6.68
CA TYR A 55 4.41 -2.94 -5.54
C TYR A 55 5.16 -3.79 -4.51
N GLU A 56 5.93 -3.12 -3.65
CA GLU A 56 6.62 -3.74 -2.51
C GLU A 56 6.14 -3.13 -1.20
N ASN A 57 6.21 -3.92 -0.12
CA ASN A 57 5.96 -3.47 1.25
C ASN A 57 7.29 -3.32 2.00
N LEU A 58 7.25 -2.91 3.27
CA LEU A 58 8.45 -2.82 4.11
C LEU A 58 9.10 -4.17 4.38
N ILE A 59 8.29 -5.20 4.60
CA ILE A 59 8.71 -6.57 4.91
C ILE A 59 7.83 -7.58 4.17
N GLN A 60 8.24 -8.84 4.15
CA GLN A 60 7.51 -9.95 3.56
C GLN A 60 7.58 -11.18 4.48
N TYR A 61 6.75 -12.19 4.27
CA TYR A 61 6.89 -13.46 4.99
C TYR A 61 8.11 -14.25 4.50
N ASP A 62 8.71 -15.04 5.39
CA ASP A 62 9.74 -16.01 5.00
C ASP A 62 9.09 -17.27 4.42
N GLY A 63 8.85 -17.25 3.11
CA GLY A 63 8.27 -18.36 2.35
C GLY A 63 6.87 -18.73 2.83
N GLU A 64 6.71 -19.93 3.37
CA GLU A 64 5.43 -20.45 3.90
C GLU A 64 5.21 -20.09 5.38
N SER A 65 6.13 -19.37 6.02
CA SER A 65 6.00 -18.98 7.43
C SER A 65 4.86 -17.98 7.62
N VAL A 66 4.09 -18.17 8.68
CA VAL A 66 3.03 -17.24 9.12
C VAL A 66 3.48 -16.36 10.29
N THR A 67 4.73 -16.52 10.74
CA THR A 67 5.28 -15.81 11.91
C THR A 67 6.64 -15.17 11.67
N ASP A 68 7.38 -15.63 10.67
CA ASP A 68 8.72 -15.13 10.36
C ASP A 68 8.68 -14.23 9.12
N TYR A 69 9.48 -13.17 9.15
CA TYR A 69 9.52 -12.16 8.11
C TYR A 69 10.93 -12.00 7.55
N LEU A 70 11.01 -11.56 6.29
CA LEU A 70 12.22 -11.11 5.63
C LEU A 70 12.11 -9.62 5.29
N PRO A 71 13.24 -8.89 5.20
CA PRO A 71 13.24 -7.52 4.71
C PRO A 71 12.80 -7.45 3.24
N MET A 72 12.18 -6.33 2.86
CA MET A 72 11.82 -6.00 1.47
C MET A 72 12.34 -4.59 1.13
N VAL A 73 11.47 -3.57 1.17
CA VAL A 73 11.90 -2.15 1.10
C VAL A 73 12.72 -1.79 2.34
N SER A 74 12.38 -2.33 3.52
CA SER A 74 13.25 -2.23 4.69
C SER A 74 14.51 -3.10 4.50
N THR A 75 15.64 -2.71 5.09
CA THR A 75 16.85 -3.54 5.14
C THR A 75 16.86 -4.54 6.29
N GLU A 76 16.03 -4.31 7.33
CA GLU A 76 15.90 -5.17 8.49
C GLU A 76 14.42 -5.37 8.88
N VAL A 77 14.10 -6.52 9.47
CA VAL A 77 12.80 -6.71 10.15
C VAL A 77 12.93 -6.16 11.56
N PRO A 78 12.05 -5.25 12.00
CA PRO A 78 12.14 -4.71 13.34
C PRO A 78 11.91 -5.76 14.41
N SER A 79 12.73 -5.73 15.47
CA SER A 79 12.54 -6.54 16.66
C SER A 79 13.04 -5.80 17.90
N VAL A 80 12.65 -6.28 19.08
CA VAL A 80 13.23 -5.77 20.34
C VAL A 80 14.72 -6.14 20.43
N GLU A 81 15.15 -7.27 19.85
CA GLU A 81 16.53 -7.76 19.92
C GLU A 81 17.52 -6.87 19.15
N ASN A 82 17.17 -6.43 17.93
CA ASN A 82 17.98 -5.48 17.16
C ASN A 82 17.72 -4.00 17.54
N GLY A 83 16.87 -3.74 18.54
CA GLY A 83 16.58 -2.40 19.03
C GLY A 83 15.73 -1.53 18.09
N LEU A 84 15.18 -2.12 17.03
CA LEU A 84 14.27 -1.46 16.11
C LEU A 84 12.82 -1.48 16.59
N VAL A 85 12.52 -2.20 17.66
CA VAL A 85 11.27 -2.07 18.42
C VAL A 85 11.60 -1.68 19.84
N ASN A 86 10.93 -0.67 20.38
CA ASN A 86 11.12 -0.28 21.78
C ASN A 86 10.65 -1.40 22.73
N PRO A 87 11.14 -1.44 24.00
CA PRO A 87 10.77 -2.47 24.96
C PRO A 87 9.26 -2.58 25.22
N GLU A 88 8.53 -1.48 25.07
CA GLU A 88 7.08 -1.45 25.24
C GLU A 88 6.33 -2.04 24.04
N GLY A 89 6.94 -2.16 22.86
CA GLY A 89 6.30 -2.71 21.66
C GLY A 89 5.34 -1.75 20.94
N THR A 90 5.58 -0.45 21.07
CA THR A 90 4.73 0.63 20.54
C THR A 90 5.43 1.50 19.50
N VAL A 91 6.75 1.39 19.36
CA VAL A 91 7.54 2.17 18.39
C VAL A 91 8.36 1.21 17.56
N PHE A 92 8.19 1.25 16.23
CA PHE A 92 8.87 0.39 15.26
C PHE A 92 9.66 1.25 14.27
N THR A 93 10.95 0.97 14.13
CA THR A 93 11.85 1.69 13.23
C THR A 93 12.22 0.80 12.05
N PHE A 94 11.93 1.24 10.83
CA PHE A 94 12.28 0.54 9.58
C PHE A 94 13.38 1.30 8.84
N PRO A 95 14.61 0.76 8.76
CA PRO A 95 15.66 1.34 7.93
C PRO A 95 15.39 1.07 6.44
N ILE A 96 15.34 2.11 5.62
CA ILE A 96 14.89 2.00 4.22
C ILE A 96 16.06 1.71 3.28
N ARG A 97 15.88 0.77 2.35
CA ARG A 97 16.89 0.43 1.35
C ARG A 97 17.12 1.58 0.38
N GLU A 98 18.37 2.02 0.26
CA GLU A 98 18.75 3.03 -0.72
C GLU A 98 18.82 2.48 -2.16
N GLY A 99 18.56 3.36 -3.13
CA GLY A 99 18.74 3.07 -4.56
C GLY A 99 17.61 2.24 -5.19
N VAL A 100 16.56 1.93 -4.45
CA VAL A 100 15.31 1.36 -5.00
C VAL A 100 14.65 2.38 -5.92
N LYS A 101 14.10 1.90 -7.03
CA LYS A 101 13.42 2.73 -8.02
C LYS A 101 11.99 2.25 -8.21
N PHE A 102 11.07 3.18 -8.27
CA PHE A 102 9.74 2.93 -8.78
C PHE A 102 9.79 2.69 -10.31
N HIS A 103 8.75 2.07 -10.85
CA HIS A 103 8.60 1.83 -12.30
C HIS A 103 8.53 3.11 -13.12
N THR A 104 8.14 4.22 -12.50
CA THR A 104 8.18 5.59 -13.03
C THR A 104 9.61 6.11 -13.25
N GLY A 105 10.60 5.48 -12.60
CA GLY A 105 12.01 5.88 -12.60
C GLY A 105 12.41 6.80 -11.45
N ASN A 106 11.47 7.27 -10.62
CA ASN A 106 11.79 7.99 -9.38
C ASN A 106 12.49 7.06 -8.37
N LEU A 107 13.28 7.64 -7.46
CA LEU A 107 13.87 6.89 -6.35
C LEU A 107 12.85 6.76 -5.22
N LEU A 108 12.76 5.57 -4.62
CA LEU A 108 12.02 5.37 -3.38
C LEU A 108 12.83 5.93 -2.21
N THR A 109 12.19 6.73 -1.39
CA THR A 109 12.74 7.37 -0.19
C THR A 109 11.88 7.08 1.04
N PRO A 110 12.38 7.31 2.26
CA PRO A 110 11.55 7.22 3.47
C PRO A 110 10.25 8.04 3.40
N ALA A 111 10.27 9.21 2.74
CA ALA A 111 9.11 10.07 2.59
C ALA A 111 7.98 9.43 1.76
N ASP A 112 8.32 8.53 0.82
CA ASP A 112 7.32 7.79 0.06
C ASP A 112 6.60 6.75 0.92
N VAL A 113 7.28 6.21 1.93
CA VAL A 113 6.68 5.28 2.90
C VAL A 113 5.71 6.03 3.80
N GLU A 114 6.17 7.10 4.43
CA GLU A 114 5.34 8.02 5.24
C GLU A 114 4.10 8.46 4.47
N TYR A 115 4.29 9.06 3.29
CA TYR A 115 3.19 9.48 2.42
C TYR A 115 2.22 8.34 2.09
N SER A 116 2.71 7.14 1.79
CA SER A 116 1.83 6.01 1.44
C SER A 116 0.92 5.64 2.61
N PHE A 117 1.46 5.49 3.81
CA PHE A 117 0.67 5.13 4.99
C PHE A 117 -0.27 6.25 5.44
N GLU A 118 0.16 7.52 5.39
CA GLU A 118 -0.73 8.65 5.68
C GLU A 118 -1.87 8.73 4.67
N ARG A 119 -1.58 8.59 3.37
CA ARG A 119 -2.59 8.54 2.31
C ARG A 119 -3.61 7.43 2.57
N TYR A 120 -3.16 6.27 3.08
CA TYR A 120 -4.02 5.15 3.43
C TYR A 120 -4.94 5.45 4.60
N ILE A 121 -4.40 6.01 5.68
CA ILE A 121 -5.16 6.42 6.87
C ILE A 121 -6.21 7.48 6.51
N LEU A 122 -5.82 8.51 5.75
CA LEU A 122 -6.70 9.62 5.39
C LEU A 122 -7.71 9.25 4.31
N GLY A 123 -7.31 8.39 3.37
CA GLY A 123 -8.13 7.99 2.25
C GLY A 123 -9.32 7.12 2.66
N ASP A 124 -9.09 6.15 3.55
CA ASP A 124 -10.09 5.28 4.22
C ASP A 124 -11.43 5.11 3.47
N PRO A 125 -11.43 4.49 2.26
CA PRO A 125 -12.64 4.34 1.48
C PRO A 125 -13.61 3.34 2.13
N SER A 126 -14.90 3.63 2.05
CA SER A 126 -15.96 2.80 2.60
C SER A 126 -15.91 1.38 2.04
N GLY A 127 -15.79 0.39 2.92
CA GLY A 127 -15.64 -1.02 2.54
C GLY A 127 -14.26 -1.41 2.02
N GLY A 128 -13.29 -0.49 2.03
CA GLY A 128 -11.90 -0.74 1.72
C GLY A 128 -11.09 -1.36 2.87
N PRO A 129 -9.79 -1.60 2.67
CA PRO A 129 -8.95 -2.32 3.62
C PRO A 129 -8.35 -1.47 4.75
N GLN A 130 -8.50 -0.14 4.71
CA GLN A 130 -7.67 0.76 5.53
C GLN A 130 -7.97 0.74 7.02
N TRP A 131 -9.15 0.24 7.40
CA TRP A 131 -9.47 -0.10 8.77
C TRP A 131 -8.38 -0.94 9.45
N MET A 132 -7.67 -1.81 8.71
CA MET A 132 -6.61 -2.65 9.27
C MET A 132 -5.38 -1.87 9.73
N ILE A 133 -5.01 -0.82 8.98
CA ILE A 133 -3.89 0.08 9.35
C ILE A 133 -4.31 0.96 10.52
N ILE A 134 -5.51 1.54 10.44
CA ILE A 134 -6.07 2.40 11.49
C ILE A 134 -6.20 1.61 12.80
N GLU A 135 -6.75 0.39 12.77
CA GLU A 135 -6.87 -0.48 13.93
C GLU A 135 -5.51 -0.82 14.52
N ALA A 136 -4.51 -1.13 13.66
CA ALA A 136 -3.18 -1.47 14.13
C ALA A 136 -2.46 -0.30 14.82
N LEU A 137 -2.57 0.92 14.28
CA LEU A 137 -1.96 2.12 14.87
C LEU A 137 -2.66 2.56 16.16
N THR A 138 -3.98 2.38 16.23
CA THR A 138 -4.81 2.80 17.37
C THR A 138 -5.02 1.68 18.39
N ALA A 139 -4.37 0.54 18.17
CA ALA A 139 -4.49 -0.67 18.97
C ALA A 139 -5.94 -1.13 19.22
N GLY A 140 -6.78 -1.04 18.19
CA GLY A 140 -8.18 -1.47 18.24
C GLY A 140 -9.18 -0.41 18.70
N SER A 141 -8.73 0.83 18.93
CA SER A 141 -9.62 1.91 19.40
C SER A 141 -10.52 2.43 18.30
N PHE A 142 -10.02 2.48 17.06
CA PHE A 142 -10.74 2.98 15.89
C PHE A 142 -10.59 2.03 14.71
N ALA A 143 -11.62 1.99 13.85
CA ALA A 143 -11.62 1.23 12.61
C ALA A 143 -11.86 2.12 11.38
N SER A 144 -12.02 3.43 11.57
CA SER A 144 -12.15 4.42 10.50
C SER A 144 -11.49 5.73 10.91
N VAL A 145 -11.11 6.54 9.92
CA VAL A 145 -10.55 7.89 10.15
C VAL A 145 -11.63 8.85 10.65
N GLU A 146 -12.89 8.63 10.27
CA GLU A 146 -14.03 9.43 10.74
C GLU A 146 -14.25 9.26 12.25
N ASP A 147 -14.26 8.01 12.74
CA ASP A 147 -14.41 7.73 14.18
C ASP A 147 -13.23 8.30 14.99
N TRP A 148 -12.03 8.19 14.43
CA TRP A 148 -10.82 8.72 15.05
C TRP A 148 -10.83 10.25 15.11
N PHE A 149 -11.25 10.90 14.03
CA PHE A 149 -11.45 12.34 13.99
C PHE A 149 -12.52 12.78 15.01
N GLU A 150 -13.65 12.07 15.11
CA GLU A 150 -14.73 12.41 16.05
C GLU A 150 -14.26 12.38 17.51
N ASP A 151 -13.48 11.37 17.90
CA ASP A 151 -12.90 11.28 19.26
C ASP A 151 -11.94 12.45 19.54
N TYR A 152 -11.08 12.80 18.58
CA TYR A 152 -10.15 13.92 18.71
C TYR A 152 -10.87 15.28 18.77
N ALA A 153 -11.76 15.52 17.82
CA ALA A 153 -12.37 16.83 17.58
C ALA A 153 -13.60 17.09 18.45
N GLY A 154 -14.24 16.05 18.98
CA GLY A 154 -15.57 16.14 19.61
C GLY A 154 -16.67 16.58 18.64
N MET A 155 -16.44 16.38 17.33
CA MET A 155 -17.31 16.76 16.21
C MET A 155 -17.35 15.59 15.23
N ALA A 156 -18.53 15.13 14.85
CA ALA A 156 -18.65 14.08 13.86
C ALA A 156 -18.06 14.53 12.51
N TYR A 157 -17.41 13.62 11.78
CA TYR A 157 -16.81 13.98 10.48
C TYR A 157 -17.84 14.56 9.50
N SER A 158 -19.05 14.00 9.47
CA SER A 158 -20.18 14.48 8.67
C SER A 158 -20.70 15.88 9.06
N GLU A 159 -20.34 16.40 10.24
CA GLU A 159 -20.58 17.80 10.62
C GLU A 159 -19.42 18.72 10.22
N ALA A 160 -18.21 18.17 10.09
CA ALA A 160 -17.01 18.90 9.70
C ALA A 160 -16.90 19.08 8.18
N VAL A 161 -17.35 18.11 7.38
CA VAL A 161 -17.21 18.08 5.92
C VAL A 161 -18.58 17.87 5.25
N ASP A 162 -18.89 18.69 4.23
CA ASP A 162 -20.13 18.58 3.46
C ASP A 162 -20.08 17.51 2.35
N ALA A 163 -21.22 17.30 1.67
CA ALA A 163 -21.35 16.31 0.60
C ALA A 163 -20.46 16.60 -0.62
N GLU A 164 -19.96 17.83 -0.76
CA GLU A 164 -19.03 18.24 -1.81
C GLU A 164 -17.56 18.18 -1.35
N ARG A 165 -17.28 17.52 -0.22
CA ARG A 165 -15.96 17.39 0.43
C ARG A 165 -15.33 18.75 0.76
N ASN A 166 -16.12 19.71 1.23
CA ASN A 166 -15.64 21.00 1.74
C ASN A 166 -15.88 21.13 3.25
N PRO A 167 -14.99 21.81 4.00
CA PRO A 167 -15.24 22.09 5.40
C PRO A 167 -16.48 22.96 5.58
N THR A 168 -17.32 22.63 6.54
CA THR A 168 -18.58 23.35 6.81
C THR A 168 -18.34 24.72 7.47
N SER A 169 -17.17 24.93 8.08
CA SER A 169 -16.76 26.18 8.72
C SER A 169 -15.24 26.31 8.85
N GLU A 170 -14.73 27.49 9.18
CA GLU A 170 -13.30 27.70 9.48
C GLU A 170 -12.85 26.92 10.73
N ASP A 171 -13.74 26.76 11.72
CA ASP A 171 -13.45 25.97 12.92
C ASP A 171 -13.33 24.48 12.58
N ALA A 172 -14.26 23.94 11.77
CA ALA A 172 -14.17 22.57 11.25
C ALA A 172 -12.91 22.36 10.42
N LYS A 173 -12.57 23.33 9.56
CA LYS A 173 -11.33 23.31 8.77
C LYS A 173 -10.09 23.25 9.67
N ALA A 174 -10.05 24.08 10.71
CA ALA A 174 -8.93 24.09 11.66
C ALA A 174 -8.80 22.74 12.39
N LEU A 175 -9.92 22.15 12.83
CA LEU A 175 -9.92 20.82 13.46
C LEU A 175 -9.42 19.72 12.53
N LEU A 176 -9.81 19.73 11.26
CA LEU A 176 -9.33 18.75 10.27
C LEU A 176 -7.82 18.85 10.03
N ILE A 177 -7.29 20.08 9.98
CA ILE A 177 -5.84 20.33 9.86
C ILE A 177 -5.11 19.85 11.12
N SER A 178 -5.58 20.25 12.30
CA SER A 178 -4.96 19.85 13.57
C SER A 178 -5.06 18.35 13.82
N PHE A 179 -6.13 17.68 13.40
CA PHE A 179 -6.22 16.22 13.45
C PHE A 179 -5.10 15.56 12.64
N TYR A 180 -4.84 16.03 11.42
CA TYR A 180 -3.72 15.51 10.65
C TYR A 180 -2.39 15.74 11.40
N GLU A 181 -2.08 17.00 11.76
CA GLU A 181 -0.78 17.39 12.34
C GLU A 181 -0.52 16.79 13.72
N GLU A 182 -1.56 16.61 14.54
CA GLU A 182 -1.42 16.18 15.94
C GLU A 182 -1.70 14.68 16.15
N VAL A 183 -2.39 14.03 15.20
CA VAL A 183 -2.88 12.65 15.38
C VAL A 183 -2.38 11.69 14.31
N VAL A 184 -2.40 12.07 13.03
CA VAL A 184 -2.05 11.17 11.90
C VAL A 184 -0.56 11.23 11.57
N ASP A 185 -0.03 12.43 11.32
CA ASP A 185 1.38 12.67 10.95
C ASP A 185 2.35 12.04 11.98
N PRO A 186 2.15 12.17 13.31
CA PRO A 186 3.05 11.57 14.30
C PRO A 186 3.05 10.03 14.34
N ARG A 187 2.21 9.34 13.55
CA ARG A 187 2.11 7.88 13.54
C ARG A 187 3.10 7.23 12.61
N VAL A 188 3.55 7.94 11.59
CA VAL A 188 4.50 7.44 10.60
C VAL A 188 5.42 8.61 10.26
N GLU A 189 6.66 8.58 10.77
CA GLU A 189 7.56 9.73 10.72
C GLU A 189 8.91 9.35 10.12
N VAL A 190 9.50 10.24 9.33
CA VAL A 190 10.85 10.05 8.79
C VAL A 190 11.93 10.56 9.76
N ASP A 191 12.84 9.66 10.15
CA ASP A 191 14.09 10.01 10.86
C ASP A 191 15.31 9.58 10.03
N GLY A 192 15.82 10.54 9.25
CA GLY A 192 16.96 10.33 8.36
C GLY A 192 16.63 9.35 7.23
N ASN A 193 17.19 8.14 7.30
CA ASN A 193 16.90 7.07 6.35
C ASN A 193 16.00 5.96 6.96
N ASN A 194 15.36 6.26 8.08
CA ASN A 194 14.42 5.37 8.74
C ASN A 194 13.01 5.94 8.66
N VAL A 195 12.03 5.05 8.78
CA VAL A 195 10.62 5.40 9.01
C VAL A 195 10.21 4.80 10.35
N ILE A 196 9.59 5.62 11.20
CA ILE A 196 9.19 5.27 12.55
C ILE A 196 7.67 5.17 12.59
N PHE A 197 7.15 4.03 13.03
CA PHE A 197 5.73 3.83 13.30
C PHE A 197 5.46 3.92 14.80
N VAL A 198 4.43 4.66 15.20
CA VAL A 198 4.02 4.85 16.59
C VAL A 198 2.59 4.37 16.81
N LEU A 199 2.44 3.35 17.64
CA LEU A 199 1.17 2.73 18.01
C LEU A 199 0.72 3.24 19.39
N ASP A 200 -0.59 3.38 19.60
CA ASP A 200 -1.17 3.79 20.89
C ASP A 200 -0.91 2.78 22.01
N ALA A 201 -0.89 1.50 21.67
CA ALA A 201 -0.57 0.40 22.56
C ALA A 201 0.03 -0.78 21.78
N PRO A 202 0.62 -1.78 22.45
CA PRO A 202 1.23 -2.91 21.75
C PRO A 202 0.19 -3.70 20.96
N TRP A 203 0.43 -3.84 19.66
CA TRP A 203 -0.46 -4.56 18.73
C TRP A 203 0.27 -5.76 18.11
N GLY A 204 -0.04 -6.96 18.62
CA GLY A 204 0.60 -8.20 18.17
C GLY A 204 0.58 -8.42 16.64
N PRO A 205 -0.54 -8.11 15.95
CA PRO A 205 -0.64 -8.26 14.49
C PRO A 205 0.09 -7.19 13.65
N PHE A 206 0.79 -6.20 14.23
CA PHE A 206 1.30 -5.05 13.46
C PHE A 206 2.18 -5.46 12.26
N LEU A 207 3.25 -6.24 12.49
CA LEU A 207 4.12 -6.70 11.40
C LEU A 207 3.39 -7.59 10.39
N ASN A 208 2.41 -8.38 10.85
CA ASN A 208 1.58 -9.21 9.98
C ASN A 208 0.73 -8.37 9.02
N THR A 209 0.21 -7.25 9.54
CA THR A 209 -0.70 -6.34 8.83
C THR A 209 0.00 -5.64 7.67
N ILE A 210 1.29 -5.30 7.82
CA ILE A 210 2.03 -4.51 6.83
C ILE A 210 2.93 -5.35 5.90
N ALA A 211 3.00 -6.67 6.07
CA ALA A 211 3.81 -7.55 5.24
C ALA A 211 3.27 -7.65 3.80
N HIS A 212 4.14 -8.00 2.83
CA HIS A 212 3.90 -7.98 1.37
C HIS A 212 2.52 -8.45 0.89
N PHE A 213 1.86 -9.43 1.52
CA PHE A 213 0.52 -9.87 1.12
C PHE A 213 -0.63 -8.92 1.52
N GLY A 214 -0.34 -7.89 2.31
CA GLY A 214 -1.25 -6.77 2.59
C GLY A 214 -1.07 -5.69 1.54
N SER A 215 -1.85 -5.74 0.46
CA SER A 215 -1.83 -4.73 -0.60
C SER A 215 -2.02 -3.30 -0.05
N TRP A 216 -2.84 -3.14 0.99
CA TRP A 216 -3.09 -1.91 1.74
C TRP A 216 -1.87 -1.30 2.46
N ALA A 217 -0.72 -1.97 2.46
CA ALA A 217 0.52 -1.47 3.05
C ALA A 217 1.66 -1.36 2.03
N ALA A 218 1.33 -1.48 0.74
CA ALA A 218 2.29 -1.34 -0.35
C ALA A 218 2.82 0.11 -0.44
N ILE A 219 4.06 0.30 -0.86
CA ILE A 219 4.68 1.63 -1.00
C ILE A 219 4.46 2.17 -2.41
N THR A 220 3.95 3.39 -2.51
CA THR A 220 3.62 4.08 -3.78
C THR A 220 4.57 5.24 -4.04
N ASP A 221 4.81 5.56 -5.31
CA ASP A 221 5.55 6.76 -5.72
C ASP A 221 4.74 8.03 -5.42
N SER A 222 5.04 8.67 -4.29
CA SER A 222 4.33 9.87 -3.83
C SER A 222 4.39 11.00 -4.85
N LYS A 223 5.56 11.21 -5.46
CA LYS A 223 5.79 12.27 -6.43
C LYS A 223 4.94 12.07 -7.68
N TRP A 224 4.95 10.87 -8.24
CA TRP A 224 4.09 10.56 -9.40
C TRP A 224 2.62 10.69 -9.03
N GLY A 225 2.21 10.19 -7.85
CA GLY A 225 0.84 10.32 -7.37
C GLY A 225 0.38 11.77 -7.33
N ILE A 226 1.16 12.64 -6.67
CA ILE A 226 0.88 14.07 -6.55
C ILE A 226 0.80 14.74 -7.93
N GLU A 227 1.74 14.45 -8.83
CA GLU A 227 1.74 15.00 -10.20
C GLU A 227 0.49 14.59 -11.02
N ASN A 228 -0.15 13.47 -10.66
CA ASN A 228 -1.34 12.93 -11.32
C ASN A 228 -2.64 13.14 -10.54
N GLY A 229 -2.63 13.92 -9.45
CA GLY A 229 -3.83 14.34 -8.73
C GLY A 229 -4.18 13.54 -7.47
N ALA A 230 -3.28 12.69 -6.99
CA ALA A 230 -3.39 12.14 -5.63
C ALA A 230 -3.26 13.25 -4.58
N TRP A 231 -3.44 12.89 -3.31
CA TRP A 231 -3.28 13.80 -2.18
C TRP A 231 -1.93 14.52 -2.23
N ASP A 232 -1.91 15.82 -1.96
CA ASP A 232 -0.73 16.65 -2.16
C ASP A 232 0.29 16.61 -1.00
N GLY A 233 0.08 15.72 -0.03
CA GLY A 233 0.94 15.52 1.14
C GLY A 233 0.85 16.65 2.15
N LYS A 234 -0.28 17.36 2.22
CA LYS A 234 -0.49 18.47 3.16
C LYS A 234 -1.70 18.26 4.05
N ALA A 235 -1.59 18.81 5.25
CA ALA A 235 -2.67 18.90 6.22
C ALA A 235 -3.92 19.64 5.67
N ASP A 236 -3.74 20.82 5.06
CA ASP A 236 -4.88 21.57 4.52
C ASP A 236 -5.40 20.92 3.25
N GLY A 237 -6.60 20.37 3.32
CA GLY A 237 -7.34 19.85 2.18
C GLY A 237 -7.45 18.33 2.11
N TRP A 238 -6.80 17.58 3.01
CA TRP A 238 -6.76 16.11 2.95
C TRP A 238 -8.13 15.46 2.81
N TRP A 239 -9.17 16.04 3.41
CA TRP A 239 -10.57 15.60 3.35
C TRP A 239 -11.15 15.51 1.93
N LYS A 240 -10.51 16.13 0.93
CA LYS A 240 -10.89 15.98 -0.48
C LYS A 240 -10.54 14.61 -1.07
N TRP A 241 -9.61 13.90 -0.44
CA TRP A 241 -9.14 12.57 -0.83
C TRP A 241 -9.62 11.46 0.10
N HIS A 242 -10.48 11.81 1.08
CA HIS A 242 -11.19 10.84 1.89
C HIS A 242 -12.39 10.26 1.13
N ASP A 243 -12.63 8.97 1.30
CA ASP A 243 -13.75 8.20 0.76
C ASP A 243 -13.95 8.44 -0.75
N LEU A 244 -12.85 8.35 -1.49
CA LEU A 244 -12.85 8.42 -2.96
C LEU A 244 -13.40 7.13 -3.54
N GLU A 245 -14.20 7.24 -4.60
CA GLU A 245 -14.47 6.11 -5.49
C GLU A 245 -13.18 5.67 -6.19
N PRO A 246 -12.99 4.37 -6.50
CA PRO A 246 -11.75 3.89 -7.11
C PRO A 246 -11.34 4.70 -8.36
N GLN A 247 -12.29 5.09 -9.21
CA GLN A 247 -12.01 5.81 -10.46
C GLN A 247 -11.53 7.25 -10.25
N GLU A 248 -11.71 7.82 -9.06
CA GLU A 248 -11.19 9.15 -8.71
C GLU A 248 -9.68 9.10 -8.40
N SER A 249 -9.13 7.92 -8.11
CA SER A 249 -7.70 7.76 -7.85
C SER A 249 -6.88 7.68 -9.16
N PRO A 250 -5.73 8.38 -9.25
CA PRO A 250 -4.83 8.21 -10.38
C PRO A 250 -4.22 6.81 -10.46
N PHE A 251 -4.20 6.07 -9.35
CA PHE A 251 -3.67 4.72 -9.28
C PHE A 251 -4.68 3.65 -9.73
N HIS A 252 -5.91 4.03 -10.10
CA HIS A 252 -6.94 3.06 -10.47
C HIS A 252 -6.56 2.20 -11.68
N ASN A 253 -6.03 2.85 -12.73
CA ASN A 253 -5.68 2.22 -14.01
C ASN A 253 -4.19 2.36 -14.36
N ALA A 254 -3.40 2.92 -13.45
CA ALA A 254 -1.97 3.12 -13.63
C ALA A 254 -1.25 2.72 -12.34
N GLU A 255 -0.06 2.15 -12.50
CA GLU A 255 0.76 1.75 -11.37
C GLU A 255 2.02 2.62 -11.29
N ALA A 256 2.46 2.85 -10.06
CA ALA A 256 3.74 3.49 -9.77
C ALA A 256 4.41 2.80 -8.57
N GLY A 257 4.52 1.48 -8.66
CA GLY A 257 5.15 0.66 -7.64
C GLY A 257 6.64 0.39 -7.89
N SER A 258 7.26 -0.36 -6.99
CA SER A 258 8.67 -0.78 -7.08
C SER A 258 8.84 -2.30 -7.22
N GLY A 259 7.74 -3.01 -7.48
CA GLY A 259 7.70 -4.47 -7.50
C GLY A 259 8.59 -5.11 -8.57
N PRO A 260 8.72 -6.44 -8.56
CA PRO A 260 9.53 -7.17 -9.55
C PRO A 260 8.95 -7.11 -10.97
N PHE A 261 7.67 -6.80 -11.14
CA PHE A 261 7.00 -6.71 -12.43
C PHE A 261 6.28 -5.38 -12.58
N LYS A 262 6.20 -4.88 -13.82
CA LYS A 262 5.46 -3.68 -14.16
C LYS A 262 4.32 -3.99 -15.11
N LEU A 263 3.29 -3.17 -15.11
CA LEU A 263 2.20 -3.28 -16.09
C LEU A 263 2.72 -2.82 -17.48
N VAL A 264 2.35 -3.54 -18.54
CA VAL A 264 2.82 -3.29 -19.93
C VAL A 264 1.69 -3.17 -20.95
#